data_AF-A0A2V7PL62-F1
#
_entry.id   AF-A0A2V7PL62-F1
#
_cell.length_a   1.000
_cell.length_b   1.000
_cell.length_c   1.000
_cell.angle_alpha   90.00
_cell.angle_beta   90.00
_cell.angle_gamma   90.00
#
_symmetry.space_group_name_H-M   'P 1'
#
loop_
_entity.id
_entity.type
_entity.pdbx_description
1 polymer ?
#
loop_
_entity_poly.entity_id
_entity_poly.type
_entity_poly.pdbx_seq_one_letter_code
_entity_poly.pdbx_strand_id
1 'polypeptide(L)'
;AITWLVRRLTQGDTATIMLHPMALAGWFGMFVTMLNLLPMAQLDGGHIVFAATTRWHQRIARAFWVVVMLLGWFWVGWLLWGFIVLVVSRGQLRHPPVLNAYRPLPRSRLWLLLASLLLFLLTFAPAPFRS
;
A
#
# COMPACT_ATOMS: atom_id res chain seq x y z
N ALA A 1 -11.60 -0.87 -2.17
CA ALA A 1 -13.07 -0.67 -2.19
C ALA A 1 -13.64 -0.48 -3.61
N ILE A 2 -13.00 0.33 -4.46
CA ILE A 2 -13.44 0.58 -5.85
C ILE A 2 -13.42 -0.69 -6.70
N THR A 3 -12.39 -1.53 -6.58
CA THR A 3 -12.30 -2.81 -7.32
C THR A 3 -13.48 -3.73 -7.02
N TRP A 4 -13.98 -3.71 -5.78
CA TRP A 4 -15.13 -4.50 -5.36
C TRP A 4 -16.45 -3.88 -5.86
N LEU A 5 -16.54 -2.55 -5.86
CA LEU A 5 -17.66 -1.80 -6.41
C LEU A 5 -17.79 -2.00 -7.94
N VAL A 6 -16.69 -1.88 -8.68
CA VAL A 6 -16.63 -2.14 -10.13
C VAL A 6 -17.07 -3.58 -10.42
N ARG A 7 -16.53 -4.56 -9.69
CA ARG A 7 -16.88 -5.97 -9.86
C ARG A 7 -18.35 -6.27 -9.54
N ARG A 8 -18.95 -5.51 -8.63
CA ARG A 8 -20.38 -5.61 -8.28
C ARG A 8 -21.28 -4.92 -9.31
N LEU A 9 -20.79 -3.89 -9.99
CA LEU A 9 -21.50 -3.21 -11.08
C LEU A 9 -21.41 -3.96 -12.41
N THR A 10 -20.34 -4.73 -12.63
CA THR A 10 -20.13 -5.53 -13.86
C THR A 10 -20.51 -7.00 -13.69
N GLN A 11 -21.28 -7.37 -12.67
CA GLN A 11 -21.69 -8.76 -12.39
C GLN A 11 -22.87 -9.26 -13.26
N GLY A 12 -23.21 -8.54 -14.32
CA GLY A 12 -24.07 -9.00 -15.40
C GLY A 12 -23.21 -9.26 -16.64
N ASP A 13 -23.19 -10.52 -17.08
CA ASP A 13 -22.54 -11.07 -18.25
C ASP A 13 -21.01 -11.25 -18.23
N THR A 14 -20.62 -12.52 -18.39
CA THR A 14 -19.31 -13.00 -18.83
C THR A 14 -18.99 -12.57 -20.27
N ALA A 15 -19.30 -11.33 -20.63
CA ALA A 15 -18.71 -10.71 -21.79
C ALA A 15 -17.25 -10.43 -21.43
N THR A 16 -16.33 -10.91 -22.26
CA THR A 16 -14.93 -10.47 -22.26
C THR A 16 -14.93 -8.95 -22.39
N ILE A 17 -14.95 -8.25 -21.26
CA ILE A 17 -14.85 -6.79 -21.22
C ILE A 17 -13.45 -6.51 -21.75
N MET A 18 -13.36 -6.15 -23.03
CA MET A 18 -12.15 -5.57 -23.60
C MET A 18 -11.91 -4.26 -22.88
N LEU A 19 -11.15 -4.35 -21.78
CA LEU A 19 -10.73 -3.20 -21.02
C LEU A 19 -9.95 -2.28 -21.96
N HIS A 20 -10.49 -1.08 -22.17
CA HIS A 20 -9.80 -0.04 -22.92
C HIS A 20 -8.40 0.18 -22.32
N PRO A 21 -7.33 0.38 -23.10
CA PRO A 21 -5.95 0.53 -22.58
C PRO A 21 -5.83 1.56 -21.45
N MET A 22 -6.64 2.63 -21.51
CA MET A 22 -6.72 3.66 -20.46
C MET A 22 -7.28 3.14 -19.13
N ALA A 23 -8.26 2.23 -19.16
CA ALA A 23 -8.81 1.62 -17.96
C ALA A 23 -7.78 0.69 -17.28
N LEU A 24 -7.00 -0.04 -18.08
CA LEU A 24 -5.90 -0.88 -17.61
C LEU A 24 -4.79 -0.04 -16.98
N ALA A 25 -4.42 1.09 -17.61
CA ALA A 25 -3.47 2.05 -17.05
C ALA A 25 -3.98 2.68 -15.73
N GLY A 26 -5.26 3.05 -15.66
CA GLY A 26 -5.88 3.58 -14.44
C GLY A 26 -5.88 2.57 -13.29
N TRP A 27 -6.21 1.31 -13.61
CA TRP A 27 -6.14 0.22 -12.63
C TRP A 27 -4.70 -0.03 -12.13
N PHE A 28 -3.72 -0.03 -13.04
CA PHE A 28 -2.32 -0.17 -12.68
C PHE A 28 -1.83 1.02 -11.82
N GLY A 29 -2.26 2.25 -12.15
CA GLY A 29 -1.99 3.43 -11.34
C GLY A 29 -2.54 3.32 -9.92
N MET A 30 -3.77 2.84 -9.76
CA MET A 30 -4.35 2.55 -8.43
C MET A 30 -3.55 1.48 -7.69
N PHE A 31 -3.09 0.44 -8.38
CA PHE A 31 -2.25 -0.62 -7.79
C PHE A 31 -0.91 -0.08 -7.30
N VAL A 32 -0.19 0.70 -8.12
CA VAL A 32 1.07 1.34 -7.73
C VAL A 32 0.87 2.34 -6.58
N THR A 33 -0.24 3.08 -6.59
CA THR A 33 -0.58 4.01 -5.50
C THR A 33 -0.79 3.28 -4.18
N MET A 34 -1.56 2.18 -4.19
CA MET A 34 -1.76 1.31 -3.03
C MET A 34 -0.43 0.81 -2.47
N LEU A 35 0.46 0.33 -3.35
CA LEU A 35 1.77 -0.18 -2.96
C LEU A 35 2.64 0.90 -2.32
N ASN A 36 2.67 2.10 -2.91
CA ASN A 36 3.49 3.19 -2.38
C ASN A 36 2.98 3.73 -1.04
N LEU A 37 1.68 3.55 -0.74
CA LEU A 37 1.09 3.94 0.53
C LEU A 37 1.21 2.85 1.63
N LEU A 38 1.89 1.72 1.36
CA LEU A 38 2.14 0.71 2.38
C LEU A 38 3.04 1.29 3.49
N PRO A 39 2.70 1.07 4.78
CA PRO A 39 3.45 1.61 5.90
C PRO A 39 4.71 0.78 6.19
N MET A 40 5.59 0.61 5.20
CA MET A 40 6.78 -0.22 5.29
C MET A 40 7.94 0.31 4.41
N ALA A 41 9.18 0.08 4.87
CA ALA A 41 10.41 0.38 4.13
C ALA A 41 10.51 1.85 3.65
N GLN A 42 11.03 2.07 2.44
CA GLN A 42 11.22 3.40 1.81
C GLN A 42 9.98 3.95 1.10
N LEU A 43 8.84 3.26 1.20
CA LEU A 43 7.61 3.66 0.53
C LEU A 43 7.04 4.91 1.22
N ASP A 44 6.30 5.72 0.47
CA ASP A 44 5.75 6.98 0.98
C ASP A 44 4.85 6.77 2.21
N GLY A 45 4.11 5.66 2.29
CA GLY A 45 3.37 5.26 3.48
C GLY A 45 4.24 5.06 4.72
N GLY A 46 5.47 4.56 4.55
CA GLY A 46 6.47 4.43 5.62
C GLY A 46 6.94 5.78 6.14
N HIS A 47 7.21 6.74 5.24
CA HIS A 47 7.55 8.12 5.60
C HIS A 47 6.40 8.83 6.34
N ILE A 48 5.16 8.63 5.88
CA ILE A 48 3.95 9.20 6.49
C ILE A 48 3.77 8.67 7.91
N VAL A 49 3.90 7.36 8.13
CA VAL A 49 3.84 6.74 9.46
C VAL A 49 5.01 7.15 10.34
N PHE A 50 6.22 7.25 9.78
CA PHE A 50 7.40 7.73 10.49
C PHE A 50 7.18 9.15 11.03
N ALA A 51 6.69 10.05 10.18
CA ALA A 51 6.44 11.42 10.56
C ALA A 51 5.30 11.52 11.58
N ALA A 52 4.23 10.71 11.45
CA ALA A 52 3.13 10.66 12.40
C ALA A 52 3.54 10.10 13.77
N THR A 53 4.39 9.07 13.78
CA THR A 53 4.73 8.35 15.01
C THR A 53 6.14 7.77 14.94
N THR A 54 7.13 8.61 15.28
CA THR A 54 8.54 8.25 15.30
C THR A 54 8.84 7.02 16.17
N ARG A 55 8.11 6.82 17.28
CA ARG A 55 8.34 5.70 18.22
C ARG A 55 7.78 4.35 17.76
N TRP A 56 6.69 4.37 17.00
CA TRP A 56 5.95 3.14 16.62
C TRP A 56 6.18 2.71 15.18
N HIS A 57 6.79 3.55 14.34
CA HIS A 57 7.02 3.24 12.93
C HIS A 57 7.68 1.88 12.69
N GLN A 58 8.68 1.49 13.50
CA GLN A 58 9.35 0.17 13.35
C GLN A 58 8.47 -1.01 13.76
N ARG A 59 7.53 -0.82 14.68
CA ARG A 59 6.56 -1.85 15.05
C ARG A 59 5.49 -1.98 13.98
N ILE A 60 5.00 -0.85 13.46
CA ILE A 60 4.00 -0.80 12.39
C ILE A 60 4.57 -1.43 11.11
N ALA A 61 5.79 -1.05 10.69
CA ALA A 61 6.43 -1.62 9.50
C ALA A 61 6.65 -3.13 9.59
N ARG A 62 7.05 -3.64 10.78
CA ARG A 62 7.20 -5.09 11.01
C ARG A 62 5.85 -5.80 11.01
N ALA A 63 4.85 -5.26 11.70
CA ALA A 63 3.50 -5.83 11.71
C ALA A 63 2.93 -5.88 10.28
N PHE A 64 3.10 -4.81 9.50
CA PHE A 64 2.63 -4.76 8.13
C PHE A 64 3.37 -5.72 7.21
N TRP A 65 4.68 -5.91 7.41
CA TRP A 65 5.44 -6.93 6.67
C TRP A 65 4.92 -8.35 6.93
N VAL A 66 4.58 -8.68 8.19
CA VAL A 66 3.92 -9.95 8.52
C VAL A 66 2.56 -10.07 7.83
N VAL A 67 1.76 -9.00 7.81
CA VAL A 67 0.48 -8.97 7.09
C VAL A 67 0.67 -9.23 5.60
N VAL A 68 1.67 -8.61 4.96
CA VAL A 68 2.01 -8.85 3.54
C VAL A 68 2.41 -10.30 3.29
N MET A 69 3.19 -10.92 4.19
CA MET A 69 3.54 -12.34 4.08
C MET A 69 2.30 -13.25 4.20
N LEU A 70 1.37 -12.94 5.12
CA LEU A 70 0.10 -13.67 5.25
C LEU A 70 -0.80 -13.48 4.02
N LEU A 71 -0.84 -12.27 3.46
CA LEU A 71 -1.52 -11.96 2.19
C LEU A 71 -0.90 -12.73 1.02
N GLY A 72 0.37 -13.11 1.12
CA GLY A 72 1.05 -14.03 0.21
C GLY A 72 0.34 -15.36 -0.01
N TRP A 73 -0.39 -15.84 1.00
CA TRP A 73 -1.21 -17.05 0.89
C TRP A 73 -2.42 -16.87 -0.05
N PHE A 74 -2.91 -15.64 -0.19
CA PHE A 74 -4.05 -15.31 -1.05
C PHE A 74 -3.63 -14.98 -2.48
N TRP A 75 -2.45 -14.39 -2.67
CA TRP A 75 -1.91 -14.08 -3.98
C TRP A 75 -0.38 -14.03 -3.94
N VAL A 76 0.27 -14.85 -4.79
CA VAL A 76 1.74 -14.93 -4.90
C VAL A 76 2.38 -13.57 -5.16
N GLY A 77 1.66 -12.62 -5.77
CA GLY A 77 2.15 -11.26 -5.98
C GLY A 77 2.49 -10.52 -4.69
N TRP A 78 1.88 -10.84 -3.55
CA TRP A 78 2.27 -10.30 -2.25
C TRP A 78 3.59 -10.85 -1.74
N LEU A 79 3.92 -12.12 -2.04
CA LEU A 79 5.23 -12.69 -1.73
C LEU A 79 6.31 -12.05 -2.61
N LEU A 80 6.04 -11.89 -3.91
CA LEU A 80 6.92 -11.19 -4.84
C LEU A 80 7.18 -9.74 -4.37
N TRP A 81 6.11 -9.03 -3.99
CA TRP A 81 6.23 -7.68 -3.46
C TRP A 81 6.98 -7.62 -2.14
N GLY A 82 6.69 -8.52 -1.21
CA GLY A 82 7.42 -8.60 0.06
C GLY A 82 8.90 -8.92 -0.12
N PHE A 83 9.24 -9.73 -1.13
CA PHE A 83 10.63 -9.98 -1.54
C PHE A 83 11.28 -8.74 -2.16
N ILE A 84 10.61 -8.05 -3.09
CA ILE A 84 11.11 -6.79 -3.68
C ILE A 84 11.36 -5.77 -2.58
N VAL A 85 10.42 -5.60 -1.65
CA VAL A 85 10.59 -4.66 -0.53
C VAL A 85 11.76 -5.08 0.35
N LEU A 86 11.96 -6.38 0.62
CA LEU A 86 13.15 -6.88 1.31
C LEU A 86 14.45 -6.49 0.59
N VAL A 87 14.51 -6.68 -0.73
CA VAL A 87 15.68 -6.35 -1.56
C VAL A 87 15.94 -4.85 -1.60
N VAL A 88 14.91 -4.03 -1.88
CA VAL A 88 14.99 -2.56 -1.92
C VAL A 88 15.37 -1.99 -0.57
N SER A 89 14.83 -2.57 0.50
CA SER A 89 15.16 -2.18 1.88
C SER A 89 16.53 -2.73 2.33
N ARG A 90 17.31 -3.36 1.45
CA ARG A 90 18.63 -3.98 1.73
C ARG A 90 18.61 -4.94 2.92
N GLY A 91 17.51 -5.69 3.08
CA GLY A 91 17.29 -6.58 4.23
C GLY A 91 17.02 -5.85 5.55
N GLN A 92 17.01 -4.52 5.56
CA GLN A 92 16.72 -3.71 6.73
C GLN A 92 15.33 -3.11 6.61
N LEU A 93 14.34 -3.68 7.30
CA LEU A 93 13.01 -3.07 7.49
C LEU A 93 13.06 -1.77 8.34
N ARG A 94 14.26 -1.25 8.61
CA ARG A 94 14.51 -0.07 9.41
C ARG A 94 14.72 1.10 8.46
N HIS A 95 13.88 2.12 8.61
CA HIS A 95 14.23 3.42 8.06
C HIS A 95 15.52 3.92 8.75
N PRO A 96 16.51 4.42 8.00
CA PRO A 96 17.67 5.06 8.60
C PRO A 96 17.17 6.21 9.49
N PRO A 97 17.64 6.32 10.74
CA PRO A 97 17.17 7.35 11.65
C PRO A 97 17.55 8.71 11.06
N VAL A 98 16.55 9.50 10.65
CA VAL A 98 16.79 10.91 10.33
C VAL A 98 17.28 11.60 11.61
N LEU A 99 18.36 12.37 11.46
CA LEU A 99 19.06 13.10 12.52
C LEU A 99 18.17 14.06 13.35
N ASN A 100 16.92 14.30 12.92
CA ASN A 100 15.93 15.17 13.58
C ASN A 100 14.59 14.45 13.84
N ALA A 101 14.63 13.40 14.67
CA ALA A 101 13.48 12.56 15.06
C ALA A 101 12.41 13.25 15.96
N TYR A 102 12.60 14.51 16.34
CA TYR A 102 11.90 15.16 17.47
C TYR A 102 10.93 16.29 17.11
N ARG A 103 10.52 16.44 15.83
CA ARG A 103 9.42 17.36 15.48
C ARG A 103 8.14 16.57 15.18
N PRO A 104 7.17 16.52 16.11
CA PRO A 104 5.85 15.96 15.81
C PRO A 104 5.20 16.75 14.67
N LEU A 105 4.42 16.08 13.81
CA LEU A 105 3.67 16.79 12.77
C LEU A 105 2.79 17.90 13.38
N PRO A 106 2.79 19.10 12.80
CA PRO A 106 1.81 20.11 13.17
C PRO A 106 0.39 19.60 12.85
N ARG A 107 -0.56 19.86 13.74
CA ARG A 107 -1.97 19.41 13.62
C ARG A 107 -2.63 19.82 12.29
N SER A 108 -2.15 20.90 11.66
CA SER A 108 -2.61 21.35 10.34
C SER A 108 -2.36 20.36 9.20
N ARG A 109 -1.41 19.43 9.35
CA ARG A 109 -1.06 18.42 8.33
C ARG A 109 -1.63 17.03 8.61
N LEU A 110 -2.42 16.89 9.67
CA LEU A 110 -3.11 15.63 10.00
C LEU A 110 -4.06 15.18 8.88
N TRP A 111 -4.63 16.13 8.13
CA TRP A 111 -5.46 15.83 6.97
C TRP A 111 -4.72 15.09 5.86
N LEU A 112 -3.40 15.27 5.70
CA LEU A 112 -2.60 14.53 4.71
C LEU A 112 -2.41 13.06 5.13
N LEU A 113 -2.26 12.82 6.44
CA LEU A 113 -2.29 11.48 7.03
C LEU A 113 -3.65 10.80 6.81
N LEU A 114 -4.73 11.54 7.05
CA LEU A 114 -6.07 11.02 6.84
C LEU A 114 -6.35 10.74 5.35
N ALA A 115 -5.95 11.65 4.46
CA ALA A 115 -6.13 11.52 3.02
C ALA A 115 -5.33 10.34 2.45
N SER A 116 -4.08 10.14 2.89
CA SER A 116 -3.27 8.98 2.48
C SER A 116 -3.84 7.66 3.00
N LEU A 117 -4.32 7.61 4.24
CA LEU A 117 -5.01 6.44 4.78
C LEU A 117 -6.30 6.13 4.00
N LEU A 118 -7.07 7.17 3.66
CA LEU A 118 -8.32 7.03 2.92
C LEU A 118 -8.05 6.56 1.48
N LEU A 119 -7.04 7.12 0.81
CA LEU A 119 -6.56 6.67 -0.51
C LEU A 119 -6.08 5.22 -0.47
N PHE A 120 -5.31 4.84 0.55
CA PHE A 120 -4.89 3.46 0.76
C PHE A 120 -6.11 2.55 0.88
N LEU A 121 -7.09 2.88 1.72
CA LEU A 121 -8.30 2.05 1.88
C LEU A 121 -9.16 1.98 0.61
N LEU A 122 -9.22 3.07 -0.15
CA LEU A 122 -9.97 3.16 -1.41
C LEU A 122 -9.36 2.23 -2.48
N THR A 123 -8.03 2.29 -2.60
CA THR A 123 -7.21 1.57 -3.58
C THR A 123 -6.82 0.15 -3.14
N PHE A 124 -6.96 -0.16 -1.85
CA PHE A 124 -6.59 -1.47 -1.32
C PHE A 124 -7.42 -2.58 -1.98
N ALA A 125 -6.72 -3.45 -2.71
CA ALA A 125 -7.24 -4.61 -3.40
C ALA A 125 -6.43 -5.83 -2.92
N PRO A 126 -6.93 -6.61 -1.96
CA PRO A 126 -6.18 -7.73 -1.37
C PRO A 126 -5.90 -8.87 -2.36
N ALA A 127 -6.69 -9.00 -3.43
CA ALA A 127 -6.46 -9.94 -4.52
C ALA A 127 -6.73 -9.23 -5.87
N PRO A 128 -5.74 -8.51 -6.43
CA PRO A 128 -5.89 -7.76 -7.68
C PRO A 128 -6.10 -8.68 -8.88
N PHE A 129 -5.43 -9.84 -8.89
CA PHE A 129 -5.59 -10.88 -9.90
C PHE A 129 -6.04 -12.16 -9.20
N ARG A 130 -7.28 -12.58 -9.43
CA ARG A 130 -7.71 -13.96 -9.17
C ARG A 130 -7.60 -14.71 -10.49
N SER A 131 -6.76 -15.73 -10.53
CA SER A 131 -6.91 -16.84 -11.48
C SER A 131 -8.15 -17.65 -11.11
#